data_AF-A0A829Q595-F1
#
_entry.id   AF-A0A829Q595-F1
#
_cell.length_a   1.000
_cell.length_b   1.000
_cell.length_c   1.000
_cell.angle_alpha   90.00
_cell.angle_beta   90.00
_cell.angle_gamma   90.00
#
_symmetry.space_group_name_H-M   'P 1'
#
loop_
_entity.id
_entity.type
_entity.pdbx_description
1 polymer ?
#
loop_
_entity_poly.entity_id
_entity_poly.type
_entity_poly.pdbx_seq_one_letter_code
_entity_poly.pdbx_strand_id
1 'polypeptide(L)'
;MDVNRRNFLRGAAVGAAGTAITGAALVKGAEVDANAAAVAVPPSRYPFHGVHQSGILVPPPAEKQNFACHVAFDVISKDKDAVVAAFKTLTARARFLCDGGTPPDLGIGAPPADSAVLGPVVESDGLTVTVAVGSSLFDRRFGLADRKPAKLKPMTVFPNDFPEAAWSHGDLLVQLCAHNPDTVHHALRDITRAVRGDLQMRWRIEGYNSPPRPSGTGRNLLGFKDGTANPVSDDAEKLVWTGDGEPAWTAGAPTWWCA
;
A
#
# COMPACT_ATOMS: atom_id res chain seq x y z
N MET A 1 9.05 -39.66 27.00
CA MET A 1 7.74 -39.00 26.86
C MET A 1 7.16 -39.43 25.54
N ASP A 2 6.35 -40.50 25.54
CA ASP A 2 5.74 -41.02 24.32
C ASP A 2 4.54 -40.18 23.92
N VAL A 3 4.71 -39.38 22.86
CA VAL A 3 3.62 -38.59 22.30
C VAL A 3 2.72 -39.52 21.48
N ASN A 4 1.58 -39.89 22.09
CA ASN A 4 0.58 -40.73 21.46
C ASN A 4 -0.13 -39.96 20.33
N ARG A 5 0.12 -40.35 19.07
CA ARG A 5 -0.48 -39.79 17.85
C ARG A 5 -2.01 -39.72 17.90
N ARG A 6 -2.65 -40.61 18.65
CA ARG A 6 -4.12 -40.65 18.82
C ARG A 6 -4.66 -39.57 19.76
N ASN A 7 -3.84 -39.10 20.71
CA ASN A 7 -4.22 -38.02 21.63
C ASN A 7 -3.93 -36.64 21.02
N PHE A 8 -2.92 -36.53 20.15
CA PHE A 8 -2.66 -35.31 19.37
C PHE A 8 -3.82 -34.97 18.42
N LEU A 9 -4.35 -35.97 17.70
CA LEU A 9 -5.50 -35.78 16.80
C LEU A 9 -6.81 -35.49 17.54
N ARG A 10 -6.95 -35.94 18.79
CA ARG A 10 -8.12 -35.61 19.64
C ARG A 10 -8.04 -34.20 20.22
N GLY A 11 -6.84 -33.65 20.43
CA GLY A 11 -6.65 -32.25 20.83
C GLY A 11 -7.03 -31.25 19.74
N ALA A 12 -6.94 -31.63 18.46
CA ALA A 12 -7.32 -30.78 17.33
C ALA A 12 -8.85 -30.64 17.16
N ALA A 13 -9.65 -31.55 17.70
CA ALA A 13 -11.10 -31.53 17.52
C ALA A 13 -11.84 -30.54 18.44
N VAL A 14 -11.20 -30.10 19.54
CA VAL A 14 -11.83 -29.19 20.53
C VAL A 14 -11.61 -27.71 20.21
N GLY A 15 -10.76 -27.39 19.22
CA GLY A 15 -10.47 -26.01 18.78
C GLY A 15 -11.16 -25.56 17.49
N ALA A 16 -12.17 -26.30 17.00
CA ALA A 16 -12.66 -26.20 15.62
C ALA A 16 -13.58 -25.01 15.32
N ALA A 17 -14.10 -24.30 16.32
CA ALA A 17 -15.02 -23.17 16.06
C ALA A 17 -14.30 -21.86 15.69
N GLY A 18 -13.01 -21.70 16.05
CA GLY A 18 -12.22 -20.49 15.76
C GLY A 18 -11.10 -20.70 14.73
N THR A 19 -10.76 -21.95 14.39
CA THR A 19 -9.62 -22.30 13.51
C THR A 19 -10.03 -22.66 12.08
N ALA A 20 -11.32 -22.96 11.85
CA ALA A 20 -11.80 -23.37 10.52
C ALA A 20 -11.67 -22.24 9.48
N ILE A 21 -11.92 -20.99 9.86
CA ILE A 21 -11.81 -19.83 8.96
C ILE A 21 -10.34 -19.58 8.57
N THR A 22 -9.44 -19.61 9.56
CA THR A 22 -8.00 -19.42 9.31
C THR A 22 -7.41 -20.56 8.48
N GLY A 23 -7.79 -21.81 8.76
CA GLY A 23 -7.30 -22.98 8.00
C GLY A 23 -7.75 -22.98 6.53
N ALA A 24 -9.01 -22.61 6.26
CA ALA A 24 -9.55 -22.56 4.90
C ALA A 24 -8.89 -21.47 4.04
N ALA A 25 -8.67 -20.28 4.61
CA ALA A 25 -8.00 -19.17 3.91
C ALA A 25 -6.55 -19.52 3.52
N LEU A 26 -5.82 -20.23 4.40
CA LEU A 26 -4.44 -20.68 4.15
C LEU A 26 -4.36 -21.69 3.00
N VAL A 27 -5.30 -22.64 2.92
CA VAL A 27 -5.33 -23.65 1.85
C VAL A 27 -5.62 -23.00 0.49
N LYS A 28 -6.59 -22.08 0.44
CA LYS A 28 -6.97 -21.39 -0.79
C LYS A 28 -5.83 -20.53 -1.36
N GLY A 29 -5.08 -19.83 -0.49
CA GLY A 29 -3.89 -19.09 -0.91
C GLY A 29 -2.82 -19.99 -1.55
N ALA A 30 -2.55 -21.15 -0.94
CA ALA A 30 -1.56 -22.10 -1.44
C ALA A 30 -1.97 -22.75 -2.78
N GLU A 31 -3.27 -23.02 -2.98
CA GLU A 31 -3.79 -23.52 -4.25
C GLU A 31 -3.65 -22.49 -5.38
N VAL A 32 -3.94 -21.21 -5.11
CA VAL A 32 -3.74 -20.12 -6.07
C VAL A 32 -2.25 -19.98 -6.42
N ASP A 33 -1.35 -20.10 -5.43
CA ASP A 33 0.10 -20.09 -5.67
C ASP A 33 0.56 -21.23 -6.60
N ALA A 34 0.07 -22.44 -6.35
CA ALA A 34 0.44 -23.63 -7.12
C ALA A 34 -0.06 -23.57 -8.57
N ASN A 35 -1.22 -22.94 -8.79
CA ASN A 35 -1.84 -22.80 -10.10
C ASN A 35 -1.37 -21.57 -10.90
N ALA A 36 -0.51 -20.73 -10.33
CA ALA A 36 0.05 -19.58 -11.04
C ALA A 36 0.96 -20.05 -12.20
N ALA A 37 0.45 -19.95 -13.44
CA ALA A 37 1.20 -20.25 -14.66
C ALA A 37 2.34 -19.25 -14.90
N ALA A 38 3.29 -19.59 -15.78
CA ALA A 38 4.37 -18.70 -16.19
C ALA A 38 3.82 -17.38 -16.75
N VAL A 39 4.30 -16.27 -16.17
CA VAL A 39 4.05 -14.84 -16.41
C VAL A 39 3.17 -14.54 -17.63
N ALA A 40 1.86 -14.33 -17.40
CA ALA A 40 1.08 -13.47 -18.28
C ALA A 40 1.64 -12.05 -18.17
N VAL A 41 1.73 -11.32 -19.28
CA VAL A 41 2.13 -9.90 -19.25
C VAL A 41 1.10 -9.16 -18.40
N PRO A 42 1.50 -8.58 -17.25
CA PRO A 42 0.55 -7.94 -16.36
C PRO A 42 -0.05 -6.70 -17.02
N PRO A 43 -1.26 -6.28 -16.61
CA PRO A 43 -1.87 -5.07 -17.13
C PRO A 43 -0.95 -3.85 -16.94
N SER A 44 -0.95 -2.96 -17.93
CA SER A 44 -0.22 -1.69 -17.87
C SER A 44 -0.98 -0.62 -17.09
N ARG A 45 -2.22 -0.88 -16.64
CA ARG A 45 -3.04 0.07 -15.87
C ARG A 45 -3.96 -0.65 -14.89
N TYR A 46 -4.09 -0.08 -13.69
CA TYR A 46 -5.11 -0.44 -12.70
C TYR A 46 -6.07 0.74 -12.47
N PRO A 47 -7.33 0.48 -12.07
CA PRO A 47 -8.29 1.56 -11.83
C PRO A 47 -7.83 2.46 -10.68
N PHE A 48 -7.74 3.77 -10.92
CA PHE A 48 -7.49 4.75 -9.87
C PHE A 48 -8.74 5.00 -9.02
N HIS A 49 -9.91 4.99 -9.67
CA HIS A 49 -11.20 5.21 -9.03
C HIS A 49 -11.87 3.89 -8.63
N GLY A 50 -12.43 3.86 -7.43
CA GLY A 50 -13.16 2.73 -6.89
C GLY A 50 -13.60 3.01 -5.46
N VAL A 51 -14.31 2.04 -4.86
CA VAL A 51 -14.64 2.07 -3.42
C VAL A 51 -13.37 1.97 -2.58
N HIS A 52 -12.41 1.16 -3.04
CA HIS A 52 -11.11 0.96 -2.42
C HIS A 52 -10.01 1.54 -3.31
N GLN A 53 -8.95 2.07 -2.68
CA GLN A 53 -7.74 2.44 -3.40
C GLN A 53 -7.06 1.20 -3.98
N SER A 54 -6.58 1.31 -5.22
CA SER A 54 -5.62 0.35 -5.77
C SER A 54 -4.29 0.41 -5.00
N GLY A 55 -3.51 -0.67 -5.07
CA GLY A 55 -2.31 -0.92 -4.28
C GLY A 55 -2.54 -1.70 -2.98
N ILE A 56 -3.76 -2.23 -2.78
CA ILE A 56 -4.14 -3.06 -1.62
C ILE A 56 -4.50 -4.49 -2.06
N LEU A 57 -5.71 -4.70 -2.60
CA LEU A 57 -6.15 -5.99 -3.17
C LEU A 57 -6.05 -6.04 -4.70
N VAL A 58 -5.92 -4.87 -5.32
CA VAL A 58 -5.70 -4.70 -6.76
C VAL A 58 -4.32 -4.05 -6.94
N PRO A 59 -3.39 -4.61 -7.73
CA PRO A 59 -3.49 -5.88 -8.46
C PRO A 59 -3.66 -7.12 -7.57
N PRO A 60 -4.25 -8.20 -8.11
CA PRO A 60 -4.22 -9.51 -7.47
C PRO A 60 -2.79 -10.07 -7.44
N PRO A 61 -2.49 -11.08 -6.60
CA PRO A 61 -1.14 -11.63 -6.43
C PRO A 61 -0.42 -12.05 -7.72
N ALA A 62 -1.15 -12.53 -8.72
CA ALA A 62 -0.59 -12.96 -10.02
C ALA A 62 -0.08 -11.79 -10.88
N GLU A 63 -0.55 -10.57 -10.62
CA GLU A 63 -0.22 -9.34 -11.36
C GLU A 63 0.59 -8.36 -10.49
N LYS A 64 1.14 -8.85 -9.37
CA LYS A 64 1.84 -8.06 -8.37
C LYS A 64 2.99 -7.27 -9.01
N GLN A 65 3.02 -5.98 -8.70
CA GLN A 65 4.07 -5.07 -9.11
C GLN A 65 5.42 -5.45 -8.46
N ASN A 66 6.50 -5.33 -9.23
CA ASN A 66 7.82 -5.77 -8.78
C ASN A 66 8.53 -4.75 -7.92
N PHE A 67 8.22 -3.46 -8.06
CA PHE A 67 8.89 -2.38 -7.35
C PHE A 67 7.90 -1.59 -6.51
N ALA A 68 8.35 -1.18 -5.33
CA ALA A 68 7.58 -0.36 -4.41
C ALA A 68 8.44 0.74 -3.79
N CYS A 69 7.83 1.87 -3.50
CA CYS A 69 8.39 2.92 -2.67
C CYS A 69 7.33 3.37 -1.66
N HIS A 70 7.72 3.40 -0.39
CA HIS A 70 6.93 3.92 0.71
C HIS A 70 7.53 5.23 1.17
N VAL A 71 6.72 6.30 1.18
CA VAL A 71 7.18 7.65 1.50
C VAL A 71 6.27 8.28 2.53
N ALA A 72 6.84 8.63 3.68
CA ALA A 72 6.12 9.39 4.70
C ALA A 72 6.33 10.89 4.52
N PHE A 73 5.29 11.65 4.79
CA PHE A 73 5.31 13.10 4.80
C PHE A 73 4.83 13.66 6.13
N ASP A 74 5.46 14.74 6.55
CA ASP A 74 4.95 15.62 7.60
C ASP A 74 4.22 16.80 6.94
N VAL A 75 3.04 17.16 7.44
CA VAL A 75 2.27 18.30 6.96
C VAL A 75 2.86 19.59 7.54
N ILE A 76 3.29 20.47 6.65
CA ILE A 76 3.85 21.79 7.00
C ILE A 76 2.87 22.94 6.74
N SER A 77 1.72 22.65 6.12
CA SER A 77 0.61 23.60 5.96
C SER A 77 0.09 24.12 7.31
N LYS A 78 -0.31 25.40 7.34
CA LYS A 78 -0.70 26.09 8.58
C LYS A 78 -2.17 25.93 8.94
N ASP A 79 -3.01 25.60 7.97
CA ASP A 79 -4.45 25.50 8.13
C ASP A 79 -5.02 24.32 7.35
N LYS A 80 -6.28 24.00 7.67
CA LYS A 80 -7.01 22.89 7.07
C LYS A 80 -7.26 23.07 5.57
N ASP A 81 -7.43 24.31 5.10
CA ASP A 81 -7.77 24.58 3.70
C ASP A 81 -6.56 24.29 2.79
N ALA A 82 -5.35 24.63 3.25
CA ALA A 82 -4.11 24.25 2.60
C ALA A 82 -3.91 22.73 2.57
N VAL A 83 -4.22 22.01 3.66
CA VAL A 83 -4.19 20.53 3.66
C VAL A 83 -5.18 19.95 2.65
N VAL A 84 -6.40 20.50 2.57
CA VAL A 84 -7.40 20.08 1.57
C VAL A 84 -6.89 20.33 0.15
N ALA A 85 -6.24 21.47 -0.10
CA ALA A 85 -5.64 21.78 -1.40
C ALA A 85 -4.49 20.81 -1.75
N ALA A 86 -3.65 20.45 -0.78
CA ALA A 86 -2.58 19.48 -0.95
C ALA A 86 -3.13 18.09 -1.31
N PHE A 87 -4.17 17.62 -0.63
CA PHE A 87 -4.82 16.34 -0.94
C PHE A 87 -5.49 16.34 -2.32
N LYS A 88 -6.12 17.44 -2.73
CA LYS A 88 -6.67 17.60 -4.08
C LYS A 88 -5.57 17.56 -5.14
N THR A 89 -4.44 18.21 -4.88
CA THR A 89 -3.26 18.22 -5.77
C THR A 89 -2.68 16.81 -5.89
N LEU A 90 -2.42 16.14 -4.75
CA LEU A 90 -1.95 14.76 -4.70
C LEU A 90 -2.87 13.82 -5.50
N THR A 91 -4.19 13.94 -5.30
CA THR A 91 -5.19 13.13 -6.02
C THR A 91 -5.16 13.39 -7.52
N ALA A 92 -5.03 14.65 -7.96
CA ALA A 92 -4.96 15.00 -9.37
C ALA A 92 -3.69 14.45 -10.03
N ARG A 93 -2.54 14.53 -9.34
CA ARG A 93 -1.27 13.96 -9.83
C ARG A 93 -1.33 12.44 -9.87
N ALA A 94 -1.75 11.80 -8.78
CA ALA A 94 -1.89 10.36 -8.70
C ALA A 94 -2.80 9.81 -9.80
N ARG A 95 -3.93 10.46 -10.09
CA ARG A 95 -4.80 10.08 -11.21
C ARG A 95 -4.08 10.15 -12.55
N PHE A 96 -3.43 11.29 -12.85
CA PHE A 96 -2.69 11.47 -14.10
C PHE A 96 -1.59 10.42 -14.27
N LEU A 97 -0.81 10.15 -13.23
CA LEU A 97 0.29 9.19 -13.26
C LEU A 97 -0.22 7.75 -13.41
N CYS A 98 -1.27 7.37 -12.69
CA CYS A 98 -1.87 6.04 -12.81
C CYS A 98 -2.56 5.81 -14.17
N ASP A 99 -3.07 6.85 -14.83
CA ASP A 99 -3.60 6.73 -16.19
C ASP A 99 -2.49 6.79 -17.25
N GLY A 100 -1.45 7.58 -17.00
CA GLY A 100 -0.49 7.99 -18.02
C GLY A 100 -1.05 9.07 -18.95
N GLY A 101 -0.19 9.65 -19.78
CA GLY A 101 -0.55 10.67 -20.75
C GLY A 101 0.54 11.70 -21.00
N THR A 102 0.24 12.67 -21.86
CA THR A 102 1.17 13.75 -22.20
C THR A 102 1.12 14.83 -21.11
N PRO A 103 2.24 15.16 -20.44
CA PRO A 103 2.30 16.31 -19.54
C PRO A 103 1.97 17.62 -20.27
N PRO A 104 1.37 18.61 -19.61
CA PRO A 104 1.01 19.87 -20.26
C PRO A 104 2.26 20.63 -20.70
N ASP A 105 2.21 21.23 -21.89
CA ASP A 105 3.20 22.20 -22.33
C ASP A 105 2.94 23.54 -21.62
N LEU A 106 3.88 23.96 -20.75
CA LEU A 106 3.80 25.21 -20.02
C LEU A 106 4.46 26.38 -20.77
N GLY A 107 4.99 26.12 -21.97
CA GLY A 107 5.74 27.08 -22.76
C GLY A 107 7.15 27.33 -22.24
N ILE A 108 7.92 28.10 -23.02
CA ILE A 108 9.36 28.33 -22.83
C ILE A 108 9.67 29.11 -21.53
N GLY A 109 8.71 29.90 -21.03
CA GLY A 109 8.90 30.76 -19.86
C GLY A 109 8.73 30.07 -18.50
N ALA A 110 8.30 28.81 -18.48
CA ALA A 110 8.07 28.06 -17.25
C ALA A 110 9.02 26.85 -17.15
N PRO A 111 9.37 26.41 -15.93
CA PRO A 111 10.03 25.13 -15.75
C PRO A 111 9.17 24.01 -16.36
N PRO A 112 9.78 22.95 -16.94
CA PRO A 112 9.03 21.82 -17.49
C PRO A 112 7.97 21.27 -16.52
N ALA A 113 6.83 20.87 -17.06
CA ALA A 113 5.75 20.27 -16.26
C ALA A 113 6.15 18.93 -15.66
N ASP A 114 7.02 18.19 -16.36
CA ASP A 114 7.46 16.84 -16.03
C ASP A 114 8.99 16.71 -16.08
N SER A 115 9.51 15.66 -15.44
CA SER A 115 10.93 15.30 -15.48
C SER A 115 11.41 14.69 -16.80
N ALA A 116 10.48 14.21 -17.64
CA ALA A 116 10.72 13.51 -18.90
C ALA A 116 11.52 12.19 -18.77
N VAL A 117 11.65 11.64 -17.55
CA VAL A 117 12.33 10.34 -17.31
C VAL A 117 11.67 9.22 -18.10
N LEU A 118 10.34 9.22 -18.22
CA LEU A 118 9.58 8.24 -18.99
C LEU A 118 9.31 8.68 -20.43
N GLY A 119 9.97 9.74 -20.90
CA GLY A 119 9.74 10.33 -22.23
C GLY A 119 8.58 11.34 -22.28
N PRO A 120 8.18 11.76 -23.49
CA PRO A 120 7.18 12.83 -23.69
C PRO A 120 5.74 12.39 -23.41
N VAL A 121 5.49 11.08 -23.30
CA VAL A 121 4.20 10.50 -22.92
C VAL A 121 4.49 9.59 -21.74
N VAL A 122 3.90 9.92 -20.59
CA VAL A 122 4.03 9.13 -19.36
C VAL A 122 3.25 7.83 -19.56
N GLU A 123 3.93 6.69 -19.46
CA GLU A 123 3.27 5.39 -19.37
C GLU A 123 2.88 5.09 -17.92
N SER A 124 1.73 4.45 -17.72
CA SER A 124 1.26 4.06 -16.39
C SER A 124 2.13 2.95 -15.78
N ASP A 125 2.58 1.98 -16.59
CA ASP A 125 3.42 0.86 -16.16
C ASP A 125 2.86 0.10 -14.92
N GLY A 126 1.54 -0.03 -14.91
CA GLY A 126 0.80 -0.64 -13.81
C GLY A 126 0.91 0.15 -12.51
N LEU A 127 1.20 1.46 -12.54
CA LEU A 127 1.36 2.27 -11.34
C LEU A 127 0.10 2.26 -10.48
N THR A 128 0.30 2.04 -9.18
CA THR A 128 -0.71 2.31 -8.16
C THR A 128 -0.14 3.31 -7.17
N VAL A 129 -0.98 4.27 -6.77
CA VAL A 129 -0.68 5.25 -5.73
C VAL A 129 -1.70 5.10 -4.62
N THR A 130 -1.26 4.66 -3.45
CA THR A 130 -2.11 4.47 -2.27
C THR A 130 -1.73 5.48 -1.20
N VAL A 131 -2.71 6.19 -0.65
CA VAL A 131 -2.51 7.23 0.36
C VAL A 131 -3.08 6.79 1.71
N ALA A 132 -2.26 6.90 2.76
CA ALA A 132 -2.60 6.71 4.18
C ALA A 132 -2.50 8.03 4.92
N VAL A 133 -3.26 8.14 6.01
CA VAL A 133 -3.08 9.20 7.00
C VAL A 133 -2.57 8.61 8.31
N GLY A 134 -1.59 9.28 8.91
CA GLY A 134 -1.01 8.87 10.18
C GLY A 134 -1.72 9.46 11.39
N SER A 135 -1.46 8.89 12.57
CA SER A 135 -2.10 9.31 13.83
C SER A 135 -1.85 10.77 14.17
N SER A 136 -0.70 11.33 13.76
CA SER A 136 -0.31 12.70 14.06
C SER A 136 -1.11 13.74 13.27
N LEU A 137 -1.72 13.37 12.12
CA LEU A 137 -2.60 14.26 11.36
C LEU A 137 -3.85 14.68 12.15
N PHE A 138 -4.26 13.85 13.11
CA PHE A 138 -5.44 14.03 13.96
C PHE A 138 -5.14 14.76 15.28
N ASP A 139 -3.99 15.43 15.37
CA ASP A 139 -3.70 16.31 16.51
C ASP A 139 -4.55 17.60 16.46
N ARG A 140 -4.13 18.61 17.23
CA ARG A 140 -4.88 19.87 17.37
C ARG A 140 -4.73 20.82 16.19
N ARG A 141 -3.84 20.57 15.20
CA ARG A 141 -3.52 21.50 14.10
C ARG A 141 -4.72 21.79 13.20
N PHE A 142 -5.52 20.77 12.89
CA PHE A 142 -6.54 20.87 11.84
C PHE A 142 -7.98 20.65 12.33
N GLY A 143 -8.17 20.48 13.65
CA GLY A 143 -9.49 20.22 14.24
C GLY A 143 -10.11 18.90 13.76
N LEU A 144 -9.28 17.86 13.61
CA LEU A 144 -9.70 16.53 13.11
C LEU A 144 -9.80 15.47 14.21
N ALA A 145 -9.50 15.80 15.46
CA ALA A 145 -9.39 14.82 16.55
C ALA A 145 -10.65 13.94 16.74
N ASP A 146 -11.85 14.49 16.51
CA ASP A 146 -13.14 13.78 16.55
C ASP A 146 -13.37 12.84 15.36
N ARG A 147 -12.54 12.95 14.31
CA ARG A 147 -12.59 12.12 13.09
C ARG A 147 -11.54 11.02 13.08
N LYS A 148 -10.71 10.95 14.11
CA LYS A 148 -9.66 9.93 14.20
C LYS A 148 -10.29 8.51 14.23
N PRO A 149 -9.86 7.58 13.36
CA PRO A 149 -10.27 6.20 13.44
C PRO A 149 -9.92 5.61 14.81
N ALA A 150 -10.82 4.80 15.39
CA ALA A 150 -10.72 4.31 16.75
C ALA A 150 -9.48 3.42 16.95
N LYS A 151 -9.09 2.67 15.91
CA LYS A 151 -7.91 1.80 15.94
C LYS A 151 -6.61 2.51 15.53
N LEU A 152 -6.67 3.74 15.03
CA LEU A 152 -5.48 4.50 14.64
C LEU A 152 -4.72 4.97 15.89
N LYS A 153 -3.49 4.48 16.04
CA LYS A 153 -2.60 4.89 17.13
C LYS A 153 -1.15 4.90 16.64
N PRO A 154 -0.27 5.73 17.23
CA PRO A 154 1.15 5.68 16.90
C PRO A 154 1.70 4.28 17.13
N MET A 155 2.57 3.82 16.23
CA MET A 155 3.29 2.56 16.38
C MET A 155 4.01 2.50 17.72
N THR A 156 3.77 1.42 18.48
CA THR A 156 4.45 1.16 19.75
C THR A 156 5.68 0.30 19.52
N VAL A 157 6.68 0.44 20.38
CA VAL A 157 7.90 -0.37 20.33
C VAL A 157 7.63 -1.76 20.92
N PHE A 158 8.03 -2.81 20.20
CA PHE A 158 7.98 -4.19 20.66
C PHE A 158 9.35 -4.67 21.15
N PRO A 159 9.41 -5.78 21.91
CA PRO A 159 10.70 -6.40 22.25
C PRO A 159 11.50 -6.72 20.98
N ASN A 160 12.80 -6.41 21.00
CA ASN A 160 13.74 -6.53 19.88
C ASN A 160 13.60 -5.48 18.76
N ASP A 161 12.77 -4.45 18.95
CA ASP A 161 12.77 -3.28 18.06
C ASP A 161 13.86 -2.29 18.46
N PHE A 162 14.51 -1.71 17.44
CA PHE A 162 15.45 -0.58 17.59
C PHE A 162 15.00 0.56 16.67
N PRO A 163 13.82 1.16 16.92
CA PRO A 163 13.24 2.11 15.98
C PRO A 163 14.00 3.42 16.01
N GLU A 164 14.42 3.87 14.84
CA GLU A 164 15.00 5.18 14.65
C GLU A 164 13.90 6.19 14.32
N ALA A 165 13.84 7.29 15.07
CA ALA A 165 12.80 8.30 14.91
C ALA A 165 12.77 8.92 13.50
N ALA A 166 13.92 8.97 12.81
CA ALA A 166 14.03 9.46 11.44
C ALA A 166 13.28 8.58 10.42
N TRP A 167 13.11 7.28 10.69
CA TRP A 167 12.49 6.29 9.81
C TRP A 167 11.10 5.85 10.29
N SER A 168 10.54 6.57 11.26
CA SER A 168 9.28 6.20 11.91
C SER A 168 8.23 7.29 11.73
N HIS A 169 6.96 6.86 11.66
CA HIS A 169 5.76 7.70 11.64
C HIS A 169 5.69 8.70 10.46
N GLY A 170 4.74 9.62 10.52
CA GLY A 170 4.46 10.65 9.52
C GLY A 170 2.98 11.01 9.55
N ASP A 171 2.62 12.20 9.07
CA ASP A 171 1.23 12.63 8.96
C ASP A 171 0.51 11.95 7.77
N LEU A 172 1.27 11.61 6.74
CA LEU A 172 0.80 10.93 5.53
C LEU A 172 1.78 9.84 5.12
N LEU A 173 1.29 8.72 4.59
CA LEU A 173 2.09 7.72 3.91
C LEU A 173 1.59 7.58 2.47
N VAL A 174 2.50 7.63 1.50
CA VAL A 174 2.21 7.36 0.10
C VAL A 174 2.98 6.10 -0.30
N GLN A 175 2.25 5.08 -0.73
CA GLN A 175 2.81 3.88 -1.35
C GLN A 175 2.70 4.01 -2.87
N LEU A 176 3.83 3.83 -3.54
CA LEU A 176 3.95 3.82 -4.99
C LEU A 176 4.43 2.44 -5.41
N CYS A 177 3.66 1.73 -6.22
CA CYS A 177 4.07 0.44 -6.77
C CYS A 177 3.97 0.47 -8.29
N ALA A 178 4.92 -0.14 -9.01
CA ALA A 178 4.90 -0.26 -10.47
C ALA A 178 5.72 -1.48 -10.95
N HIS A 179 5.63 -1.81 -12.24
CA HIS A 179 6.40 -2.93 -12.80
C HIS A 179 7.88 -2.62 -12.99
N ASN A 180 8.24 -1.34 -13.17
CA ASN A 180 9.61 -0.87 -13.31
C ASN A 180 9.97 0.24 -12.29
N PRO A 181 11.24 0.33 -11.85
CA PRO A 181 11.65 1.24 -10.78
C PRO A 181 11.68 2.71 -11.22
N ASP A 182 11.95 2.99 -12.49
CA ASP A 182 11.93 4.33 -13.07
C ASP A 182 10.53 4.94 -13.05
N THR A 183 9.46 4.15 -13.25
CA THR A 183 8.08 4.60 -13.04
C THR A 183 7.84 5.04 -11.60
N VAL A 184 8.32 4.27 -10.62
CA VAL A 184 8.20 4.61 -9.20
C VAL A 184 8.97 5.90 -8.88
N HIS A 185 10.19 6.05 -9.39
CA HIS A 185 11.00 7.25 -9.19
C HIS A 185 10.41 8.49 -9.87
N HIS A 186 9.86 8.32 -11.08
CA HIS A 186 9.15 9.37 -11.80
C HIS A 186 7.94 9.86 -11.01
N ALA A 187 7.07 8.94 -10.56
CA ALA A 187 5.89 9.27 -9.77
C ALA A 187 6.26 9.95 -8.44
N LEU A 188 7.31 9.48 -7.76
CA LEU A 188 7.82 10.10 -6.55
C LEU A 188 8.25 11.56 -6.80
N ARG A 189 9.04 11.79 -7.85
CA ARG A 189 9.54 13.14 -8.19
C ARG A 189 8.40 14.08 -8.58
N ASP A 190 7.42 13.58 -9.33
CA ASP A 190 6.25 14.34 -9.74
C ASP A 190 5.39 14.77 -8.53
N ILE A 191 5.01 13.80 -7.69
CA ILE A 191 4.19 14.04 -6.51
C ILE A 191 4.90 14.99 -5.55
N THR A 192 6.15 14.69 -5.18
CA THR A 192 6.93 15.54 -4.24
C THR A 192 7.09 16.96 -4.76
N ARG A 193 7.33 17.15 -6.07
CA ARG A 193 7.36 18.49 -6.68
C ARG A 193 6.02 19.21 -6.52
N ALA A 194 4.91 18.53 -6.76
CA ALA A 194 3.57 19.13 -6.75
C ALA A 194 3.12 19.54 -5.34
N VAL A 195 3.51 18.79 -4.31
CA VAL A 195 3.06 19.03 -2.92
C VAL A 195 4.10 19.71 -2.03
N ARG A 196 5.28 20.07 -2.55
CA ARG A 196 6.43 20.60 -1.77
C ARG A 196 6.14 21.81 -0.88
N GLY A 197 5.06 22.56 -1.14
CA GLY A 197 4.67 23.71 -0.32
C GLY A 197 3.91 23.33 0.95
N ASP A 198 3.36 22.11 1.00
CA ASP A 198 2.38 21.68 1.99
C ASP A 198 2.81 20.40 2.72
N LEU A 199 3.54 19.52 2.04
CA LEU A 199 4.00 18.23 2.54
C LEU A 199 5.52 18.14 2.42
N GLN A 200 6.19 17.94 3.55
CA GLN A 200 7.63 17.72 3.63
C GLN A 200 7.91 16.22 3.73
N MET A 201 8.72 15.68 2.83
CA MET A 201 9.14 14.27 2.91
C MET A 201 9.96 14.04 4.18
N ARG A 202 9.51 13.07 4.99
CA ARG A 202 10.13 12.67 6.26
C ARG A 202 11.15 11.56 6.05
N TRP A 203 10.70 10.47 5.43
CA TRP A 203 11.55 9.34 5.05
C TRP A 203 10.98 8.67 3.79
N ARG A 204 11.84 7.90 3.14
CA ARG A 204 11.46 7.03 2.02
C ARG A 204 12.17 5.69 2.14
N ILE A 205 11.49 4.62 1.78
CA ILE A 205 12.06 3.27 1.68
C ILE A 205 11.63 2.69 0.34
N GLU A 206 12.59 2.18 -0.42
CA GLU A 206 12.37 1.52 -1.70
C GLU A 206 12.59 0.02 -1.54
N GLY A 207 11.82 -0.77 -2.28
CA GLY A 207 11.87 -2.22 -2.22
C GLY A 207 11.52 -2.86 -3.56
N TYR A 208 11.90 -4.13 -3.70
CA TYR A 208 11.54 -4.94 -4.85
C TYR A 208 11.10 -6.34 -4.41
N ASN A 209 10.29 -6.99 -5.24
CA ASN A 209 9.97 -8.40 -5.12
C ASN A 209 10.87 -9.21 -6.05
N SER A 210 11.43 -10.31 -5.55
CA SER A 210 12.14 -11.25 -6.40
C SER A 210 11.15 -11.91 -7.36
N PRO A 211 11.46 -12.00 -8.67
CA PRO A 211 10.60 -12.70 -9.61
C PRO A 211 10.50 -14.18 -9.22
N PRO A 212 9.37 -14.83 -9.53
CA PRO A 212 9.20 -16.24 -9.25
C PRO A 212 10.22 -17.11 -9.99
N ARG A 213 10.68 -18.17 -9.34
CA ARG A 213 11.63 -19.15 -9.91
C ARG A 213 11.23 -20.55 -9.46
N PRO A 214 10.57 -21.37 -10.32
CA PRO A 214 10.13 -21.11 -11.69
C PRO A 214 8.76 -20.41 -11.83
N SER A 215 7.86 -20.51 -10.84
CA SER A 215 6.51 -19.92 -10.84
C SER A 215 6.00 -19.67 -9.41
N GLY A 216 4.85 -18.99 -9.28
CA GLY A 216 4.18 -18.73 -8.00
C GLY A 216 4.79 -17.59 -7.18
N THR A 217 4.90 -17.80 -5.88
CA THR A 217 5.31 -16.79 -4.91
C THR A 217 6.82 -16.59 -4.95
N GLY A 218 7.24 -15.33 -5.04
CA GLY A 218 8.65 -14.91 -4.96
C GLY A 218 9.28 -15.22 -3.61
N ARG A 219 10.62 -15.17 -3.54
CA ARG A 219 11.36 -15.38 -2.29
C ARG A 219 11.80 -14.06 -1.67
N ASN A 220 11.76 -14.01 -0.34
CA ASN A 220 12.41 -12.94 0.44
C ASN A 220 13.94 -13.13 0.50
N LEU A 221 14.65 -12.19 1.11
CA LEU A 221 16.12 -12.18 1.17
C LEU A 221 16.71 -13.27 2.08
N LEU A 222 15.89 -13.95 2.90
CA LEU A 222 16.29 -15.15 3.64
C LEU A 222 16.12 -16.43 2.81
N GLY A 223 15.59 -16.32 1.59
CA GLY A 223 15.43 -17.44 0.66
C GLY A 223 14.11 -18.19 0.79
N PHE A 224 13.15 -17.73 1.60
CA PHE A 224 11.85 -18.38 1.77
C PHE A 224 10.80 -17.79 0.83
N LYS A 225 9.88 -18.63 0.32
CA LYS A 225 8.67 -18.14 -0.35
C LYS A 225 7.85 -17.30 0.65
N ASP A 226 7.43 -16.11 0.25
CA ASP A 226 6.78 -15.16 1.13
C ASP A 226 5.48 -14.61 0.52
N GLY A 227 4.34 -15.01 1.09
CA GLY A 227 3.00 -14.67 0.60
C GLY A 227 2.13 -15.85 0.15
N THR A 228 2.63 -17.09 0.17
CA THR A 228 1.89 -18.30 -0.26
C THR A 228 0.58 -18.51 0.50
N ALA A 229 0.53 -18.12 1.78
CA ALA A 229 -0.62 -18.34 2.65
C ALA A 229 -1.46 -17.07 2.88
N ASN A 230 -1.27 -16.03 2.04
CA ASN A 230 -2.06 -14.82 2.15
C ASN A 230 -3.53 -15.09 1.80
N PRO A 231 -4.48 -14.46 2.50
CA PRO A 231 -5.89 -14.56 2.13
C PRO A 231 -6.11 -13.96 0.74
N VAL A 232 -6.99 -14.59 -0.04
CA VAL A 232 -7.34 -14.19 -1.40
C VAL A 232 -8.85 -14.12 -1.58
N SER A 233 -9.31 -13.29 -2.53
CA SER A 233 -10.73 -13.13 -2.86
C SER A 233 -11.57 -12.79 -1.61
N ASP A 234 -12.73 -13.44 -1.43
CA ASP A 234 -13.68 -13.21 -0.33
C ASP A 234 -13.07 -13.22 1.08
N ASP A 235 -12.01 -14.00 1.32
CA ASP A 235 -11.36 -14.03 2.62
C ASP A 235 -10.56 -12.76 2.86
N ALA A 236 -9.91 -12.23 1.82
CA ALA A 236 -9.21 -10.96 1.88
C ALA A 236 -10.20 -9.80 2.08
N GLU A 237 -11.31 -9.79 1.35
CA GLU A 237 -12.38 -8.78 1.45
C GLU A 237 -12.92 -8.65 2.88
N LYS A 238 -13.10 -9.77 3.59
CA LYS A 238 -13.60 -9.77 4.99
C LYS A 238 -12.58 -9.30 6.02
N LEU A 239 -11.29 -9.43 5.72
CA LEU A 239 -10.21 -9.19 6.69
C LEU A 239 -9.56 -7.82 6.54
N VAL A 240 -9.54 -7.27 5.32
CA VAL A 240 -8.78 -6.07 5.02
C VAL A 240 -9.57 -4.80 5.33
N TRP A 241 -10.85 -4.72 4.96
CA TRP A 241 -11.61 -3.47 5.03
C TRP A 241 -12.18 -3.16 6.43
N THR A 242 -12.28 -1.87 6.76
CA THR A 242 -12.88 -1.41 8.02
C THR A 242 -14.33 -1.87 8.14
N GLY A 243 -14.65 -2.48 9.27
CA GLY A 243 -16.02 -2.84 9.65
C GLY A 243 -16.69 -1.80 10.54
N ASP A 244 -17.76 -2.22 11.20
CA ASP A 244 -18.58 -1.38 12.07
C ASP A 244 -17.79 -0.79 13.25
N GLY A 245 -18.24 0.38 13.73
CA GLY A 245 -17.67 1.07 14.91
C GLY A 245 -16.55 2.07 14.60
N GLU A 246 -16.19 2.25 13.33
CA GLU A 246 -15.28 3.30 12.86
C GLU A 246 -16.04 4.55 12.36
N PRO A 247 -15.40 5.74 12.31
CA PRO A 247 -16.02 6.92 11.74
C PRO A 247 -16.48 6.68 10.29
N ALA A 248 -17.67 7.14 9.92
CA ALA A 248 -18.28 6.84 8.61
C ALA A 248 -17.40 7.18 7.39
N TRP A 249 -16.49 8.16 7.50
CA TRP A 249 -15.58 8.54 6.40
C TRP A 249 -14.52 7.46 6.10
N THR A 250 -14.25 6.54 7.02
CA THR A 250 -13.28 5.45 6.82
C THR A 250 -13.89 4.27 6.08
N ALA A 251 -15.18 4.27 5.77
CA ALA A 251 -15.82 3.17 5.06
C ALA A 251 -15.09 2.89 3.73
N GLY A 252 -14.67 1.64 3.53
CA GLY A 252 -13.86 1.22 2.38
C GLY A 252 -12.35 1.44 2.53
N ALA A 253 -11.88 2.02 3.63
CA ALA A 253 -10.46 2.02 3.96
C ALA A 253 -10.04 0.65 4.54
N PRO A 254 -8.77 0.23 4.39
CA PRO A 254 -8.27 -0.95 5.08
C PRO A 254 -8.03 -0.69 6.58
N THR A 255 -8.23 -1.70 7.41
CA THR A 255 -8.10 -1.67 8.88
C THR A 255 -6.70 -1.37 9.39
N TRP A 256 -5.65 -1.64 8.59
CA TRP A 256 -4.24 -1.53 9.00
C TRP A 256 -3.52 -0.29 8.45
N TRP A 257 -4.20 0.60 7.72
CA TRP A 257 -3.57 1.74 7.02
C TRP A 257 -3.71 3.06 7.79
N CYS A 258 -3.54 2.92 9.09
CA CYS A 258 -3.59 3.96 10.08
C CYS A 258 -2.23 3.89 10.81
N ALA A 259 -1.23 4.56 10.24
CA ALA A 259 0.18 4.51 10.67
C ALA A 259 0.53 5.49 11.81
#